data_AF-A0AAD5JL19-F1
#
_entry.id   AF-A0AAD5JL19-F1
#
_cell.length_a   1.000
_cell.length_b   1.000
_cell.length_c   1.000
_cell.angle_alpha   90.00
_cell.angle_beta   90.00
_cell.angle_gamma   90.00
#
_symmetry.space_group_name_H-M   'P 1'
#
loop_
_entity.id
_entity.type
_entity.pdbx_description
1 polymer ?
#
loop_
_entity_poly.entity_id
_entity_poly.type
_entity_poly.pdbx_seq_one_letter_code
_entity_poly.pdbx_strand_id
1 'polypeptide(L)'
;MAPDHYQCLVDYYRKLYNEKMQHQYATDTRPGDILVSRRVEKFSWIKLHGQTYCSLEAASVCGSHIQALFVASTTHTNAPSLFAGQVMYYFQHNLKTKGVYTFAMVRYYKKPTNQPLIKEGVELWYNEFDPLDYFSILPIARVYAPFASAKYRRADQLVAIPLEPKLHLN
;
A
#
# COMPACT_ATOMS: atom_id res chain seq x y z
N MET A 1 13.26 9.70 -0.93
CA MET A 1 12.15 9.29 -0.03
C MET A 1 12.28 10.02 1.29
N ALA A 2 11.17 10.38 1.93
CA ALA A 2 11.16 11.01 3.27
C ALA A 2 11.74 10.06 4.34
N PRO A 3 12.27 10.56 5.48
CA PRO A 3 12.94 9.71 6.47
C PRO A 3 12.05 8.62 7.08
N ASP A 4 10.81 8.95 7.42
CA ASP A 4 9.77 8.04 7.93
C ASP A 4 9.37 6.98 6.89
N HIS A 5 9.13 7.38 5.65
CA HIS A 5 8.83 6.46 4.56
C HIS A 5 10.01 5.51 4.26
N TYR A 6 11.23 6.01 4.42
CA TYR A 6 12.44 5.19 4.28
C TYR A 6 12.53 4.14 5.37
N GLN A 7 12.13 4.48 6.60
CA GLN A 7 12.07 3.52 7.71
C GLN A 7 11.08 2.39 7.39
N CYS A 8 9.88 2.73 6.87
CA CYS A 8 8.92 1.74 6.39
C CYS A 8 9.53 0.77 5.34
N LEU A 9 10.29 1.29 4.37
CA LEU A 9 10.95 0.49 3.34
C LEU A 9 12.01 -0.46 3.91
N VAL A 10 12.80 0.01 4.87
CA VAL A 10 13.80 -0.84 5.54
C VAL A 10 13.11 -1.94 6.34
N ASP A 11 12.07 -1.61 7.10
CA ASP A 11 11.35 -2.59 7.92
C ASP A 11 10.59 -3.60 7.06
N TYR A 12 10.07 -3.18 5.90
CA TYR A 12 9.49 -4.07 4.90
C TYR A 12 10.51 -5.12 4.44
N TYR A 13 11.72 -4.71 4.04
CA TYR A 13 12.74 -5.65 3.60
C TYR A 13 13.28 -6.53 4.74
N ARG A 14 13.39 -6.01 5.96
CA ARG A 14 13.75 -6.82 7.15
C ARG A 14 12.76 -7.95 7.39
N LYS A 15 11.46 -7.67 7.26
CA LYS A 15 10.39 -8.67 7.37
C LYS A 15 10.41 -9.69 6.22
N LEU A 16 10.68 -9.23 4.99
CA LEU A 16 10.67 -10.11 3.82
C LEU A 16 11.86 -11.07 3.74
N TYR A 17 13.05 -10.61 4.14
CA TYR A 17 14.31 -11.35 3.95
C TYR A 17 15.00 -11.79 5.25
N ASN A 18 14.31 -11.70 6.40
CA ASN A 18 14.81 -12.02 7.75
C ASN A 18 16.08 -11.25 8.14
N GLU A 19 15.91 -10.11 8.82
CA GLU A 19 16.86 -9.30 9.62
C GLU A 19 18.26 -8.93 9.05
N LYS A 20 18.78 -9.56 8.00
CA LYS A 20 20.11 -9.33 7.42
C LYS A 20 20.22 -8.05 6.58
N MET A 21 19.34 -7.07 6.80
CA MET A 21 19.23 -5.84 6.00
C MET A 21 19.84 -4.64 6.72
N GLN A 22 20.78 -3.97 6.06
CA GLN A 22 21.53 -2.82 6.57
C GLN A 22 21.09 -1.53 5.86
N HIS A 23 21.13 -0.40 6.59
CA HIS A 23 20.82 0.93 6.05
C HIS A 23 21.89 1.39 5.05
N GLN A 24 21.54 2.29 4.13
CA GLN A 24 22.48 2.86 3.14
C GLN A 24 23.75 3.48 3.77
N TYR A 25 23.66 3.90 5.04
CA TYR A 25 24.73 4.55 5.78
C TYR A 25 25.31 3.68 6.91
N ALA A 26 25.07 2.37 6.88
CA ALA A 26 25.71 1.47 7.83
C ALA A 26 27.24 1.52 7.65
N THR A 27 27.96 1.81 8.73
CA THR A 27 29.43 1.91 8.73
C THR A 27 30.13 0.55 8.66
N ASP A 28 29.41 -0.54 8.93
CA ASP A 28 29.91 -1.92 8.89
C ASP A 28 29.12 -2.75 7.86
N THR A 29 29.36 -2.50 6.57
CA THR A 29 28.83 -3.36 5.49
C THR A 29 29.70 -4.59 5.31
N ARG A 30 29.15 -5.77 5.58
CA ARG A 30 29.81 -7.05 5.31
C ARG A 30 29.59 -7.48 3.85
N PRO A 31 30.50 -8.27 3.27
CA PRO A 31 30.26 -8.91 1.99
C PRO A 31 29.00 -9.80 2.07
N GLY A 32 27.97 -9.47 1.29
CA GLY A 32 26.68 -10.17 1.28
C GLY A 32 25.51 -9.37 1.90
N ASP A 33 25.77 -8.24 2.53
CA ASP A 33 24.71 -7.37 3.05
C ASP A 33 23.93 -6.71 1.90
N ILE A 34 22.60 -6.69 2.04
CA ILE A 34 21.72 -6.02 1.07
C ILE A 34 21.51 -4.58 1.55
N LEU A 35 22.00 -3.63 0.75
CA LEU A 35 21.90 -2.20 1.01
C LEU A 35 20.55 -1.66 0.52
N VAL A 36 19.75 -1.10 1.43
CA VAL A 36 18.48 -0.45 1.07
C VAL A 36 18.71 1.05 0.83
N SER A 37 18.65 1.48 -0.43
CA SER A 37 18.86 2.88 -0.82
C SER A 37 17.67 3.76 -0.48
N ARG A 38 17.90 4.97 0.03
CA ARG A 38 16.85 5.99 0.20
C ARG A 38 16.48 6.68 -1.12
N ARG A 39 17.40 6.64 -2.09
CA ARG A 39 17.18 7.17 -3.44
C ARG A 39 16.33 6.18 -4.21
N VAL A 40 15.11 6.59 -4.50
CA VAL A 40 14.10 5.85 -5.27
C VAL A 40 13.60 6.75 -6.38
N GLU A 41 13.24 6.15 -7.51
CA GLU A 41 12.53 6.85 -8.57
C GLU A 41 11.05 6.86 -8.24
N LYS A 42 10.45 8.05 -8.13
CA LYS A 42 9.03 8.23 -7.83
C LYS A 42 8.25 8.52 -9.10
N PHE A 43 7.00 8.08 -9.12
CA PHE A 43 6.04 8.43 -10.16
C PHE A 43 4.62 8.50 -9.60
N SER A 44 3.75 9.23 -10.28
CA SER A 44 2.42 9.61 -9.77
C SER A 44 1.27 8.73 -10.28
N TRP A 45 1.50 7.85 -11.24
CA TRP A 45 0.47 6.95 -11.76
C TRP A 45 1.06 5.66 -12.31
N ILE A 46 0.24 4.61 -12.37
CA ILE A 46 0.61 3.33 -12.98
C ILE A 46 -0.60 2.72 -13.70
N LYS A 47 -0.34 1.92 -14.73
CA LYS A 47 -1.37 1.11 -15.39
C LYS A 47 -1.23 -0.34 -14.94
N LEU A 48 -2.27 -0.89 -14.33
CA LEU A 48 -2.35 -2.30 -13.91
C LEU A 48 -3.62 -2.91 -14.49
N HIS A 49 -3.50 -4.04 -15.19
CA HIS A 49 -4.64 -4.77 -15.76
C HIS A 49 -5.62 -3.89 -16.57
N GLY A 50 -5.10 -2.96 -17.38
CA GLY A 50 -5.91 -2.05 -18.20
C GLY A 50 -6.46 -0.83 -17.46
N GLN A 51 -6.41 -0.81 -16.13
CA GLN A 51 -6.87 0.28 -15.29
C GLN A 51 -5.72 1.23 -14.93
N THR A 52 -6.01 2.53 -14.93
CA THR A 52 -5.07 3.55 -14.45
C THR A 52 -5.32 3.80 -12.97
N TYR A 53 -4.24 3.80 -12.19
CA TYR A 53 -4.22 4.15 -10.78
C TYR A 53 -3.34 5.38 -10.61
N CYS A 54 -3.84 6.34 -9.84
CA CYS A 54 -3.16 7.61 -9.60
C CYS A 54 -2.66 7.66 -8.15
N SER A 55 -1.81 8.62 -7.83
CA SER A 55 -1.40 8.92 -6.46
C SER A 55 -1.84 10.33 -6.06
N LEU A 56 -1.58 10.68 -4.81
CA LEU A 56 -1.74 12.06 -4.33
C LEU A 56 -0.77 13.06 -4.99
N GLU A 57 0.31 12.60 -5.60
CA GLU A 57 1.26 13.43 -6.35
C GLU A 57 0.82 13.62 -7.84
N ALA A 58 -0.30 13.02 -8.27
CA ALA A 58 -0.83 13.18 -9.62
C ALA A 58 -1.65 14.47 -9.78
N ALA A 59 -1.79 14.95 -11.02
CA ALA A 59 -2.64 16.11 -11.33
C ALA A 59 -4.13 15.85 -11.01
N SER A 60 -4.55 14.59 -11.06
CA SER A 60 -5.87 14.14 -10.59
C SER A 60 -5.69 13.03 -9.57
N VAL A 61 -6.30 13.23 -8.39
CA VAL A 61 -6.33 12.20 -7.33
C VAL A 61 -7.40 11.13 -7.57
N CYS A 62 -8.17 11.24 -8.67
CA CYS A 62 -9.10 10.19 -9.08
C CYS A 62 -8.32 8.89 -9.34
N GLY A 63 -8.68 7.83 -8.63
CA GLY A 63 -7.96 6.55 -8.67
C GLY A 63 -6.81 6.42 -7.65
N SER A 64 -6.68 7.35 -6.69
CA SER A 64 -5.72 7.21 -5.57
C SER A 64 -6.14 6.23 -4.49
N HIS A 65 -7.43 5.92 -4.43
CA HIS A 65 -8.03 5.06 -3.44
C HIS A 65 -7.97 3.61 -3.94
N ILE A 66 -7.35 2.73 -3.16
CA ILE A 66 -7.14 1.33 -3.52
C ILE A 66 -7.51 0.40 -2.37
N GLN A 67 -7.98 -0.79 -2.71
CA GLN A 67 -7.99 -1.93 -1.82
C GLN A 67 -6.70 -2.72 -2.01
N ALA A 68 -6.05 -3.07 -0.91
CA ALA A 68 -4.88 -3.93 -0.88
C ALA A 68 -5.23 -5.29 -0.25
N LEU A 69 -4.71 -6.37 -0.82
CA LEU A 69 -4.92 -7.73 -0.34
C LEU A 69 -3.77 -8.17 0.57
N PHE A 70 -4.07 -8.41 1.84
CA PHE A 70 -3.11 -8.92 2.82
C PHE A 70 -3.60 -10.23 3.45
N VAL A 71 -2.67 -11.09 3.86
CA VAL A 71 -3.00 -12.24 4.72
C VAL A 71 -2.89 -11.77 6.16
N ALA A 72 -4.04 -11.64 6.84
CA ALA A 72 -4.06 -11.18 8.21
C ALA A 72 -3.74 -12.35 9.16
N SER A 73 -2.63 -12.26 9.89
CA SER A 73 -2.24 -13.25 10.92
C SER A 73 -3.13 -13.23 12.16
N THR A 74 -4.06 -12.27 12.24
CA THR A 74 -4.96 -12.07 13.39
C THR A 74 -6.20 -12.97 13.36
N THR A 75 -6.48 -13.61 12.22
CA THR A 75 -7.51 -14.64 12.15
C THR A 75 -6.86 -16.00 12.35
N HIS A 76 -7.43 -16.85 13.20
CA HIS A 76 -7.01 -18.26 13.35
C HIS A 76 -7.04 -19.04 12.01
N THR A 77 -7.60 -18.45 10.96
CA THR A 77 -7.79 -19.03 9.64
C THR A 77 -6.82 -18.51 8.56
N ASN A 78 -5.87 -17.62 8.87
CA ASN A 78 -4.96 -16.99 7.88
C ASN A 78 -5.72 -16.44 6.65
N ALA A 79 -6.94 -15.93 6.84
CA ALA A 79 -7.79 -15.55 5.73
C ALA A 79 -7.28 -14.26 5.05
N PRO A 80 -7.27 -14.18 3.72
CA PRO A 80 -6.98 -12.95 3.01
C PRO A 80 -8.02 -11.88 3.37
N SER A 81 -7.54 -10.67 3.68
CA SER A 81 -8.34 -9.51 4.08
C SER A 81 -8.01 -8.31 3.18
N LEU A 82 -9.05 -7.57 2.81
CA LEU A 82 -8.92 -6.32 2.04
C LEU A 82 -8.80 -5.12 2.97
N PHE A 83 -7.86 -4.24 2.64
CA PHE A 83 -7.60 -3.00 3.36
C PHE A 83 -7.74 -1.80 2.45
N ALA A 84 -8.60 -0.85 2.83
CA ALA A 84 -8.76 0.40 2.12
C ALA A 84 -7.60 1.34 2.44
N GLY A 85 -6.96 1.87 1.41
CA GLY A 85 -5.88 2.83 1.56
C GLY A 85 -5.84 3.85 0.44
N GLN A 86 -5.00 4.85 0.62
CA GLN A 86 -4.76 5.90 -0.36
C GLN A 86 -3.28 5.94 -0.74
N VAL A 87 -3.01 5.89 -2.05
CA VAL A 87 -1.65 5.90 -2.58
C VAL A 87 -1.08 7.32 -2.51
N MET A 88 0.02 7.47 -1.78
CA MET A 88 0.77 8.73 -1.68
C MET A 88 1.61 8.94 -2.95
N TYR A 89 2.38 7.94 -3.34
CA TYR A 89 3.14 7.89 -4.60
C TYR A 89 3.55 6.45 -4.91
N TYR A 90 3.92 6.20 -6.15
CA TYR A 90 4.57 4.96 -6.55
C TYR A 90 6.07 5.15 -6.66
N PHE A 91 6.82 4.06 -6.53
CA PHE A 91 8.26 4.12 -6.71
C PHE A 91 8.85 2.79 -7.16
N GLN A 92 9.99 2.88 -7.84
CA GLN A 92 10.86 1.75 -8.13
C GLN A 92 12.06 1.76 -7.19
N HIS A 93 12.42 0.58 -6.69
CA HIS A 93 13.59 0.38 -5.86
C HIS A 93 14.45 -0.75 -6.42
N ASN A 94 15.70 -0.44 -6.73
CA ASN A 94 16.67 -1.37 -7.26
C ASN A 94 17.52 -1.94 -6.12
N LEU A 95 17.29 -3.22 -5.81
CA LEU A 95 18.18 -4.01 -4.99
C LEU A 95 19.23 -4.64 -5.91
N LYS A 96 20.45 -4.10 -5.91
CA LYS A 96 21.55 -4.50 -6.82
C LYS A 96 21.69 -6.02 -7.02
N THR A 97 21.42 -6.81 -5.99
CA THR A 97 21.57 -8.28 -6.00
C THR A 97 20.26 -9.06 -6.16
N LYS A 98 19.10 -8.40 -6.16
CA LYS A 98 17.77 -9.02 -6.18
C LYS A 98 16.85 -8.52 -7.30
N GLY A 99 17.18 -7.41 -7.94
CA GLY A 99 16.43 -6.84 -9.06
C GLY A 99 15.69 -5.54 -8.71
N VAL A 100 14.82 -5.13 -9.64
CA VAL A 100 14.01 -3.92 -9.52
C VAL A 100 12.60 -4.30 -9.06
N TYR A 101 12.14 -3.66 -7.99
CA TYR A 101 10.82 -3.86 -7.43
C TYR A 101 10.01 -2.58 -7.55
N THR A 102 8.71 -2.74 -7.85
CA THR A 102 7.78 -1.62 -7.94
C THR A 102 6.79 -1.66 -6.77
N PHE A 103 6.66 -0.54 -6.09
CA PHE A 103 5.84 -0.40 -4.89
C PHE A 103 4.94 0.84 -4.97
N ALA A 104 3.91 0.84 -4.13
CA ALA A 104 3.15 2.01 -3.75
C ALA A 104 3.46 2.33 -2.28
N MET A 105 3.65 3.61 -1.97
CA MET A 105 3.58 4.12 -0.61
C MET A 105 2.12 4.41 -0.29
N VAL A 106 1.56 3.73 0.70
CA VAL A 106 0.12 3.76 0.99
C VAL A 106 -0.11 4.13 2.45
N ARG A 107 -1.06 5.05 2.68
CA ARG A 107 -1.65 5.26 4.00
C ARG A 107 -2.98 4.51 4.08
N TYR A 108 -3.16 3.68 5.09
CA TYR A 108 -4.37 2.86 5.26
C TYR A 108 -5.37 3.57 6.15
N TYR A 109 -6.65 3.48 5.79
CA TYR A 109 -7.73 3.97 6.64
C TYR A 109 -7.90 3.05 7.85
N LYS A 110 -8.25 3.62 8.99
CA LYS A 110 -8.58 2.83 10.19
C LYS A 110 -9.87 2.04 9.95
N LYS A 111 -9.84 0.74 10.21
CA LYS A 111 -11.02 -0.12 10.11
C LYS A 111 -11.84 -0.10 11.41
N PRO A 112 -13.14 0.23 11.39
CA PRO A 112 -13.99 0.05 12.56
C PRO A 112 -14.23 -1.43 12.83
N THR A 113 -14.28 -1.79 14.11
CA THR A 113 -14.59 -3.16 14.58
C THR A 113 -16.01 -3.57 14.20
N ASN A 114 -16.95 -2.63 14.21
CA ASN A 114 -18.33 -2.87 13.83
C ASN A 114 -18.56 -2.47 12.36
N GLN A 115 -19.07 -3.41 11.55
CA GLN A 115 -19.36 -3.23 10.13
C GLN A 115 -20.84 -3.52 9.87
N PRO A 116 -21.76 -2.62 10.30
CA PRO A 116 -23.19 -2.88 10.22
C PRO A 116 -23.69 -3.06 8.79
N LEU A 117 -23.01 -2.43 7.81
CA LEU A 117 -23.45 -2.44 6.41
C LEU A 117 -22.79 -3.51 5.53
N ILE A 118 -21.97 -4.38 6.12
CA ILE A 118 -21.23 -5.40 5.36
C ILE A 118 -22.17 -6.39 4.66
N LYS A 119 -23.35 -6.63 5.25
CA LYS A 119 -24.38 -7.50 4.67
C LYS A 119 -25.03 -6.88 3.43
N GLU A 120 -25.01 -5.56 3.31
CA GLU A 120 -25.43 -4.84 2.11
C GLU A 120 -24.27 -4.63 1.12
N GLY A 121 -23.11 -5.26 1.36
CA GLY A 121 -21.92 -5.14 0.50
C GLY A 121 -21.15 -3.84 0.68
N VAL A 122 -21.42 -3.08 1.74
CA VAL A 122 -20.81 -1.78 2.00
C VAL A 122 -19.81 -1.88 3.14
N GLU A 123 -18.55 -1.55 2.87
CA GLU A 123 -17.53 -1.41 3.91
C GLU A 123 -17.44 0.03 4.43
N LEU A 124 -17.47 0.16 5.75
CA LEU A 124 -17.23 1.43 6.44
C LEU A 124 -15.80 1.52 6.94
N TRP A 125 -15.20 2.68 6.79
CA TRP A 125 -13.84 3.01 7.22
C TRP A 125 -13.87 4.36 7.94
N TYR A 126 -12.97 4.62 8.89
CA TYR A 126 -12.85 5.96 9.44
C TYR A 126 -12.13 6.87 8.44
N ASN A 127 -12.46 8.15 8.43
CA ASN A 127 -11.75 9.20 7.70
C ASN A 127 -10.46 9.61 8.45
N GLU A 128 -9.72 8.60 8.91
CA GLU A 128 -8.47 8.72 9.64
C GLU A 128 -7.54 7.60 9.17
N PHE A 129 -6.24 7.88 9.19
CA PHE A 129 -5.24 6.91 8.77
C PHE A 129 -4.58 6.23 9.98
N ASP A 130 -4.24 4.97 9.82
CA ASP A 130 -3.30 4.30 10.71
C ASP A 130 -1.89 4.91 10.57
N PRO A 131 -1.04 4.84 11.62
CA PRO A 131 0.36 5.24 11.52
C PRO A 131 1.07 4.50 10.38
N LEU A 132 2.04 5.17 9.75
CA LEU A 132 2.86 4.55 8.72
C LEU A 132 3.75 3.46 9.34
N ASP A 133 3.80 2.30 8.69
CA ASP A 133 4.60 1.17 9.11
C ASP A 133 5.11 0.37 7.88
N TYR A 134 5.61 -0.84 8.08
CA TYR A 134 6.10 -1.64 6.97
C TYR A 134 5.00 -2.12 6.01
N PHE A 135 3.73 -2.19 6.44
CA PHE A 135 2.61 -2.50 5.56
C PHE A 135 2.30 -1.35 4.60
N SER A 136 2.68 -0.11 4.95
CA SER A 136 2.59 1.06 4.05
C SER A 136 3.42 0.91 2.77
N ILE A 137 4.36 -0.04 2.72
CA ILE A 137 5.10 -0.41 1.51
C ILE A 137 4.36 -1.55 0.82
N LEU A 138 3.55 -1.19 -0.18
CA LEU A 138 2.70 -2.14 -0.89
C LEU A 138 3.34 -2.55 -2.22
N PRO A 139 3.69 -3.83 -2.43
CA PRO A 139 4.02 -4.31 -3.77
C PRO A 139 2.85 -4.11 -4.71
N ILE A 140 3.07 -3.61 -5.93
CA ILE A 140 1.98 -3.34 -6.87
C ILE A 140 1.13 -4.60 -7.19
N ALA A 141 1.73 -5.79 -7.07
CA ALA A 141 1.04 -7.08 -7.23
C ALA A 141 0.00 -7.39 -6.14
N ARG A 142 -0.06 -6.58 -5.07
CA ARG A 142 -1.03 -6.70 -3.97
C ARG A 142 -2.15 -5.66 -4.07
N VAL A 143 -2.10 -4.77 -5.07
CA VAL A 143 -3.22 -3.89 -5.39
C VAL A 143 -4.35 -4.74 -5.95
N TYR A 144 -5.52 -4.70 -5.29
CA TYR A 144 -6.67 -5.51 -5.68
C TYR A 144 -7.59 -4.76 -6.64
N ALA A 145 -8.11 -3.62 -6.20
CA ALA A 145 -9.05 -2.81 -6.99
C ALA A 145 -8.99 -1.33 -6.56
N PRO A 146 -9.37 -0.38 -7.42
CA PRO A 146 -9.68 0.96 -6.97
C PRO A 146 -11.01 0.97 -6.22
N PHE A 147 -11.23 1.98 -5.38
CA PHE A 147 -12.55 2.18 -4.76
C PHE A 147 -12.95 3.64 -4.80
N ALA A 148 -14.26 3.89 -4.82
CA ALA A 148 -14.83 5.21 -4.63
C ALA A 148 -15.08 5.42 -3.14
N SER A 149 -14.74 6.61 -2.64
CA SER A 149 -15.00 7.00 -1.25
C SER A 149 -16.06 8.09 -1.17
N ALA A 150 -16.94 8.00 -0.18
CA ALA A 150 -17.94 9.01 0.12
C ALA A 150 -18.11 9.17 1.64
N LYS A 151 -18.39 10.38 2.13
CA LYS A 151 -18.65 10.62 3.56
C LYS A 151 -19.95 9.93 3.98
N TYR A 152 -19.95 9.25 5.12
CA TYR A 152 -21.11 8.54 5.66
C TYR A 152 -21.59 9.12 6.98
N ARG A 153 -22.86 9.56 7.05
CA ARG A 153 -23.51 10.21 8.22
C ARG A 153 -22.80 11.46 8.75
N ARG A 154 -21.61 11.30 9.34
CA ARG A 154 -20.73 12.33 9.91
C ARG A 154 -19.39 12.33 9.15
N ALA A 155 -18.62 13.42 9.23
CA ALA A 155 -17.39 13.61 8.44
C ALA A 155 -16.23 12.67 8.83
N ASP A 156 -16.40 11.88 9.89
CA ASP A 156 -15.45 10.94 10.49
C ASP A 156 -15.50 9.54 9.85
N GLN A 157 -16.48 9.24 9.00
CA GLN A 157 -16.62 7.94 8.35
C GLN A 157 -16.67 8.06 6.82
N LEU A 158 -16.05 7.09 6.17
CA LEU A 158 -16.04 6.90 4.73
C LEU A 158 -16.70 5.56 4.38
N VAL A 159 -17.56 5.60 3.37
CA VAL A 159 -17.97 4.42 2.60
C VAL A 159 -16.86 4.11 1.62
N ALA A 160 -16.38 2.87 1.58
CA ALA A 160 -15.52 2.38 0.50
C ALA A 160 -16.36 1.48 -0.42
N ILE A 161 -16.59 1.91 -1.66
CA ILE A 161 -17.30 1.14 -2.68
C ILE A 161 -16.26 0.65 -3.70
N PRO A 162 -15.93 -0.65 -3.72
CA PRO A 162 -15.03 -1.21 -4.71
C PRO A 162 -15.53 -0.89 -6.12
N LEU A 163 -14.63 -0.41 -6.97
CA LEU A 163 -14.91 -0.26 -8.38
C LEU A 163 -14.46 -1.56 -9.05
N GLU A 164 -15.40 -2.27 -9.66
CA GLU A 164 -15.06 -3.50 -10.37
C GLU A 164 -13.98 -3.21 -11.43
N PRO A 165 -12.96 -4.08 -11.55
CA PRO A 165 -12.02 -4.00 -12.65
C PRO A 165 -12.82 -3.99 -13.96
N LYS A 166 -12.53 -3.07 -14.88
CA LYS A 166 -13.11 -3.13 -16.21
C LYS A 166 -12.72 -4.45 -16.86
N LEU A 167 -13.65 -5.41 -16.87
CA LEU A 167 -13.51 -6.63 -17.63
C LEU A 167 -13.52 -6.24 -19.11
N HIS A 168 -12.34 -6.22 -19.71
CA HIS A 168 -12.26 -6.25 -21.17
C HIS A 168 -12.68 -7.66 -21.60
N LEU A 169 -13.92 -7.78 -22.08
CA LEU A 169 -14.31 -8.89 -22.94
C LEU A 169 -13.39 -8.78 -24.17
N ASN A 170 -12.40 -9.67 -24.23
CA ASN A 170 -11.59 -9.89 -25.43
C ASN A 170 -12.40 -10.68 -26.45
#